data_AF-A0A0B5E0G1-F1
#
_entry.id   AF-A0A0B5E0G1-F1
#
_cell.length_a   1.000
_cell.length_b   1.000
_cell.length_c   1.000
_cell.angle_alpha   90.00
_cell.angle_beta   90.00
_cell.angle_gamma   90.00
#
_symmetry.space_group_name_H-M   'P 1'
#
loop_
_entity.id
_entity.type
_entity.pdbx_description
1 polymer ?
#
loop_
_entity_poly.entity_id
_entity_poly.type
_entity_poly.pdbx_seq_one_letter_code
_entity_poly.pdbx_strand_id
1 'polypeptide(L)'
;MRTDTDDALAHPQNATRPSAWTTWGEISGETCAANPGRDFEHFYFSLQAAVAGLGVAIGPRHLVQDDIRAGLLVAPKGFHSDGSAYYVLSAQEPERHSTIGKFRHWLANLASGEAQA
;
A
#
# COMPACT_ATOMS: atom_id res chain seq x y z
N MET A 1 -18.55 27.27 13.44
CA MET A 1 -17.64 26.74 14.49
C MET A 1 -18.31 25.50 15.06
N ARG A 2 -17.89 24.32 14.59
CA ARG A 2 -18.39 23.02 15.08
C ARG A 2 -17.15 22.14 15.19
N THR A 3 -16.62 22.07 16.40
CA THR A 3 -15.48 21.24 16.78
C THR A 3 -16.07 19.96 17.38
N ASP A 4 -16.11 18.91 16.58
CA ASP A 4 -16.24 17.52 17.01
C ASP A 4 -15.78 16.67 15.82
N THR A 5 -14.48 16.44 15.74
CA THR A 5 -13.88 15.43 14.87
C THR A 5 -13.25 14.40 15.77
N ASP A 6 -14.12 13.61 16.38
CA ASP A 6 -13.79 12.33 17.03
C ASP A 6 -14.68 11.24 16.39
N ASP A 7 -14.87 11.34 15.06
CA ASP A 7 -15.51 10.29 14.26
C ASP A 7 -14.46 9.20 14.07
N ALA A 8 -14.52 8.18 14.94
CA ALA A 8 -13.74 6.96 14.82
C ALA A 8 -14.12 6.21 13.54
N LEU A 9 -13.52 6.61 12.41
CA LEU A 9 -13.71 5.94 11.13
C LEU A 9 -13.26 4.48 11.23
N ALA A 10 -14.06 3.56 10.69
CA ALA A 10 -13.72 2.15 10.67
C ALA A 10 -12.47 1.91 9.80
N HIS A 11 -11.51 1.14 10.32
CA HIS A 11 -10.29 0.76 9.63
C HIS A 11 -10.35 -0.71 9.18
N PRO A 12 -10.57 -0.99 7.89
CA PRO A 12 -10.60 -2.35 7.40
C PRO A 12 -9.20 -2.96 7.39
N GLN A 13 -9.07 -4.19 7.89
CA GLN A 13 -7.80 -4.91 8.01
C GLN A 13 -7.60 -5.89 6.85
N ASN A 14 -6.36 -6.31 6.60
CA ASN A 14 -6.01 -7.26 5.55
C ASN A 14 -5.28 -8.49 6.11
N ALA A 15 -5.74 -9.69 5.77
CA ALA A 15 -5.10 -10.91 6.28
C ALA A 15 -3.67 -11.13 5.78
N THR A 16 -3.28 -10.51 4.65
CA THR A 16 -1.91 -10.60 4.10
C THR A 16 -0.91 -9.68 4.81
N ARG A 17 -1.37 -8.62 5.49
CA ARG A 17 -0.51 -7.67 6.24
C ARG A 17 -1.17 -7.25 7.56
N PRO A 18 -1.45 -8.19 8.48
CA PRO A 18 -2.20 -7.92 9.70
C PRO A 18 -1.55 -6.84 10.59
N SER A 19 -0.23 -6.64 10.47
CA SER A 19 0.50 -5.59 11.20
C SER A 19 0.51 -4.22 10.53
N ALA A 20 -0.15 -4.01 9.38
CA ALA A 20 -0.01 -2.80 8.57
C ALA A 20 -0.32 -1.50 9.34
N TRP A 21 -1.38 -1.49 10.15
CA TRP A 21 -1.74 -0.33 11.00
C TRP A 21 -0.74 -0.10 12.12
N THR A 22 -0.28 -1.16 12.77
CA THR A 22 0.76 -1.08 13.81
C THR A 22 2.06 -0.53 13.24
N THR A 23 2.54 -1.10 12.13
CA THR A 23 3.76 -0.68 11.44
C THR A 23 3.65 0.77 10.96
N TRP A 24 2.50 1.18 10.40
CA TRP A 24 2.29 2.57 10.02
C TRP A 24 2.30 3.52 11.23
N GLY A 25 1.68 3.13 12.35
CA GLY A 25 1.70 3.93 13.58
C GLY A 25 3.11 4.12 14.13
N GLU A 26 3.91 3.05 14.13
CA GLU A 26 5.32 3.09 14.53
C GLU A 26 6.16 4.01 13.63
N ILE A 27 5.94 3.97 12.31
CA ILE A 27 6.71 4.78 11.33
C ILE A 27 6.26 6.24 11.32
N SER A 28 4.95 6.49 11.42
CA SER A 28 4.38 7.84 11.36
C SER A 28 4.45 8.59 12.70
N GLY A 29 4.64 7.86 13.81
CA GLY A 29 4.52 8.41 15.16
C GLY A 29 3.08 8.71 15.58
N GLU A 30 2.10 8.26 14.80
CA GLU A 30 0.67 8.48 15.07
C GLU A 30 0.04 7.26 15.74
N THR A 31 -0.75 7.52 16.77
CA THR A 31 -1.61 6.51 17.38
C THR A 31 -2.98 6.58 16.74
N CYS A 32 -3.34 5.53 16.00
CA CYS A 32 -4.71 5.33 15.56
C CYS A 32 -5.44 4.49 16.60
N ALA A 33 -6.56 4.99 17.12
CA ALA A 33 -7.41 4.19 18.00
C ALA A 33 -7.88 2.96 17.22
N ALA A 34 -7.54 1.76 17.71
CA ALA A 34 -7.94 0.52 17.05
C ALA A 34 -9.46 0.40 17.10
N ASN A 35 -10.14 0.82 16.03
CA ASN A 35 -11.51 0.48 15.75
C ASN A 35 -11.49 -0.66 14.73
N PRO A 36 -11.52 -1.93 15.16
CA PRO A 36 -11.47 -3.06 14.24
C PRO A 36 -12.68 -2.96 13.30
N GLY A 37 -12.43 -2.50 12.08
CA GLY A 37 -13.40 -2.54 11.00
C GLY A 37 -13.62 -3.98 10.56
N ARG A 38 -14.20 -4.16 9.38
CA ARG A 38 -14.28 -5.50 8.78
C ARG A 38 -12.89 -5.98 8.37
N ASP A 39 -12.55 -7.20 8.76
CA ASP A 39 -11.39 -7.91 8.24
C ASP A 39 -11.70 -8.40 6.83
N PHE A 40 -10.80 -8.10 5.91
CA PHE A 40 -10.85 -8.60 4.54
C PHE A 40 -9.71 -9.60 4.32
N GLU A 41 -10.00 -10.72 3.66
CA GLU A 41 -9.01 -11.75 3.34
C GLU A 41 -7.89 -11.21 2.43
N HIS A 42 -8.22 -10.22 1.58
CA HIS A 42 -7.28 -9.58 0.68
C HIS A 42 -7.32 -8.05 0.85
N PHE A 43 -6.14 -7.42 0.93
CA PHE A 43 -6.02 -5.96 1.06
C PHE A 43 -6.70 -5.19 -0.09
N TYR A 44 -6.86 -5.82 -1.26
CA TYR A 44 -7.58 -5.20 -2.38
C TYR A 44 -9.02 -4.84 -1.99
N PHE A 45 -9.70 -5.70 -1.22
CA PHE A 45 -11.07 -5.42 -0.79
C PHE A 45 -11.16 -4.30 0.25
N SER A 46 -10.15 -4.14 1.11
CA SER A 46 -10.11 -3.01 2.04
C SER A 46 -9.93 -1.68 1.29
N LEU A 47 -9.14 -1.66 0.21
CA LEU A 47 -9.02 -0.50 -0.68
C LEU A 47 -10.32 -0.18 -1.41
N GLN A 48 -11.00 -1.19 -1.96
CA GLN A 48 -12.30 -0.98 -2.62
C GLN A 48 -13.38 -0.48 -1.63
N ALA A 49 -13.35 -0.96 -0.38
CA ALA A 49 -14.22 -0.44 0.67
C ALA A 49 -13.95 1.04 0.97
N ALA A 50 -12.67 1.46 0.99
CA ALA A 50 -12.30 2.86 1.14
C ALA A 50 -12.78 3.72 -0.05
N VAL A 51 -12.63 3.24 -1.29
CA VAL A 51 -13.17 3.90 -2.50
C VAL A 51 -14.69 4.05 -2.41
N ALA A 52 -15.39 3.04 -1.88
CA ALA A 52 -16.83 3.08 -1.65
C ALA A 52 -17.27 3.95 -0.45
N GLY A 53 -16.33 4.62 0.24
CA GLY A 53 -16.62 5.48 1.38
C GLY A 53 -16.97 4.74 2.68
N LEU A 54 -16.61 3.46 2.79
CA LEU A 54 -16.93 2.61 3.94
C LEU A 54 -15.88 2.71 5.08
N GLY A 55 -14.83 3.51 4.92
CA GLY A 55 -13.79 3.70 5.93
C GLY A 55 -12.45 4.14 5.35
N VAL A 56 -11.39 4.00 6.14
CA VAL A 56 -10.01 4.37 5.77
C VAL A 56 -9.14 3.13 5.75
N ALA A 57 -8.45 2.85 4.65
CA ALA A 57 -7.58 1.69 4.49
C ALA A 57 -6.09 2.08 4.43
N ILE A 58 -5.21 1.16 4.88
CA ILE A 58 -3.77 1.22 4.57
C ILE A 58 -3.48 0.30 3.39
N GLY A 59 -2.76 0.85 2.42
CA GLY A 59 -2.27 0.09 1.27
C GLY A 59 -1.03 0.73 0.65
N PRO A 60 -0.31 -0.02 -0.20
CA PRO A 60 0.89 0.47 -0.83
C PRO A 60 0.57 1.49 -1.93
N ARG A 61 1.42 2.52 -2.08
CA ARG A 61 1.23 3.63 -3.03
C ARG A 61 0.86 3.17 -4.44
N HIS A 62 1.58 2.20 -4.98
CA HIS A 62 1.41 1.73 -6.36
C HIS A 62 0.01 1.15 -6.65
N LEU A 63 -0.76 0.77 -5.63
CA LEU A 63 -2.11 0.23 -5.80
C LEU A 63 -3.22 1.27 -5.65
N VAL A 64 -2.91 2.46 -5.13
CA VAL A 64 -3.88 3.53 -4.90
C VAL A 64 -3.56 4.80 -5.69
N GLN A 65 -2.42 4.85 -6.36
CA GLN A 65 -1.94 6.06 -7.05
C GLN A 65 -2.89 6.52 -8.16
N ASP A 66 -3.52 5.59 -8.87
CA ASP A 66 -4.49 5.91 -9.93
C ASP A 66 -5.81 6.43 -9.34
N ASP A 67 -6.32 5.80 -8.28
CA ASP A 67 -7.52 6.25 -7.56
C ASP A 67 -7.33 7.64 -6.93
N ILE A 68 -6.12 7.92 -6.41
CA ILE A 68 -5.76 9.26 -5.91
C ILE A 68 -5.70 10.27 -7.05
N ARG A 69 -5.11 9.90 -8.20
CA ARG A 69 -5.06 10.79 -9.37
C ARG A 69 -6.46 11.07 -9.92
N ALA A 70 -7.36 10.09 -9.84
CA ALA A 70 -8.75 10.21 -10.23
C ALA A 70 -9.61 10.96 -9.19
N GLY A 71 -9.07 11.28 -8.01
CA GLY A 71 -9.79 11.95 -6.93
C GLY A 71 -10.79 11.06 -6.19
N LEU A 72 -10.74 9.74 -6.39
CA LEU A 72 -11.56 8.76 -5.68
C LEU A 72 -11.05 8.52 -4.25
N LEU A 73 -9.73 8.62 -4.07
CA LEU A 73 -9.06 8.50 -2.78
C LEU A 73 -8.21 9.74 -2.48
N VAL A 74 -7.95 9.95 -1.21
CA VAL A 74 -6.94 10.89 -0.72
C VAL A 74 -6.02 10.15 0.23
N ALA A 75 -4.73 10.52 0.25
CA ALA A 75 -3.75 10.03 1.22
C ALA A 75 -3.47 11.13 2.25
N PRO A 76 -4.33 11.31 3.27
CA PRO A 76 -4.25 12.45 4.19
C PRO A 76 -2.96 12.50 5.00
N LYS A 77 -2.35 11.33 5.20
CA LYS A 77 -1.09 11.16 5.94
C LYS A 77 0.11 10.88 5.02
N GLY A 78 -0.07 11.03 3.70
CA GLY A 78 0.97 10.72 2.73
C GLY A 78 1.37 9.25 2.72
N PHE A 79 2.59 8.99 2.25
CA PHE A 79 3.17 7.65 2.15
C PHE A 79 4.50 7.57 2.89
N HIS A 80 4.71 6.48 3.60
CA HIS A 80 5.96 6.19 4.30
C HIS A 80 6.57 4.89 3.80
N SER A 81 7.89 4.86 3.68
CA SER A 81 8.62 3.63 3.37
C SER A 81 8.69 2.74 4.61
N ASP A 82 8.19 1.51 4.50
CA ASP A 82 8.22 0.49 5.57
C ASP A 82 9.46 -0.43 5.48
N GLY A 83 10.39 -0.12 4.58
CA GLY A 83 11.56 -0.95 4.29
C GLY A 83 11.26 -2.21 3.48
N SER A 84 10.00 -2.45 3.09
CA SER A 84 9.66 -3.55 2.20
C SER A 84 10.09 -3.26 0.76
N ALA A 85 10.43 -4.32 0.03
CA ALA A 85 10.82 -4.24 -1.37
C ALA A 85 10.29 -5.45 -2.15
N TYR A 86 10.07 -5.25 -3.45
CA TYR A 86 9.73 -6.32 -4.38
C TYR A 86 11.00 -6.92 -4.96
N TYR A 87 11.08 -8.26 -4.96
CA TYR A 87 12.24 -9.00 -5.44
C TYR A 87 11.86 -9.91 -6.61
N VAL A 88 12.73 -9.98 -7.61
CA VAL A 88 12.66 -10.98 -8.68
C VAL A 88 13.51 -12.17 -8.27
N LEU A 89 12.90 -13.34 -8.10
CA LEU A 89 13.58 -14.55 -7.67
C LEU A 89 13.71 -15.54 -8.83
N SER A 90 14.88 -16.17 -8.93
CA SER A 90 15.17 -17.25 -9.89
C SER A 90 15.94 -18.36 -9.18
N ALA A 91 15.60 -19.61 -9.48
CA ALA A 91 16.27 -20.76 -8.85
C ALA A 91 17.76 -20.86 -9.24
N GLN A 92 18.13 -20.37 -10.42
CA GLN A 92 19.50 -20.31 -10.92
C GLN A 92 19.79 -18.90 -11.42
N GLU A 93 21.05 -18.46 -11.34
CA GLU A 93 21.47 -17.17 -11.88
C GLU A 93 21.26 -17.17 -13.40
N PRO A 94 20.35 -16.34 -13.94
CA PRO A 94 20.05 -16.37 -15.36
C PRO A 94 21.22 -15.79 -16.15
N GLU A 95 21.67 -16.52 -17.18
CA GLU A 95 22.69 -16.01 -18.10
C GLU A 95 22.23 -14.69 -18.72
N ARG A 96 23.15 -13.71 -18.79
CA ARG A 96 22.85 -12.32 -19.18
C ARG A 96 22.08 -12.19 -20.51
N HIS A 97 22.38 -13.05 -21.49
CA HIS A 97 21.79 -12.99 -22.83
C HIS A 97 20.62 -13.97 -23.05
N SER A 98 20.28 -14.77 -22.04
CA SER A 98 19.09 -15.63 -22.05
C SER A 98 17.80 -14.79 -22.05
N THR A 99 16.67 -15.42 -22.41
CA THR A 99 15.35 -14.79 -22.32
C THR A 99 15.04 -14.29 -20.91
N ILE A 100 15.38 -15.09 -19.89
CA ILE A 100 15.18 -14.73 -18.48
C ILE A 100 16.09 -13.57 -18.07
N GLY A 101 17.37 -13.58 -18.50
CA GLY A 101 18.32 -12.51 -18.23
C GLY A 101 17.88 -11.18 -18.84
N LYS A 102 17.40 -11.21 -20.09
CA LYS A 102 16.82 -10.03 -20.78
C LYS A 102 15.57 -9.52 -20.06
N PHE A 103 14.66 -10.41 -19.65
CA PHE A 103 13.45 -10.06 -18.91
C PHE A 103 13.76 -9.43 -17.55
N ARG A 104 14.68 -10.03 -16.77
CA ARG A 104 15.16 -9.45 -15.50
C ARG A 104 15.75 -8.05 -15.71
N HIS A 105 16.56 -7.87 -16.74
CA HIS A 105 17.16 -6.58 -17.04
C HIS A 105 16.12 -5.53 -17.42
N TRP A 106 15.13 -5.90 -18.25
CA TRP A 106 14.01 -5.04 -18.60
C TRP A 106 13.20 -4.63 -17.36
N LEU A 107 12.87 -5.57 -16.46
CA LEU A 107 12.18 -5.28 -15.19
C LEU A 107 12.99 -4.33 -14.29
N ALA A 108 14.31 -4.54 -14.17
CA ALA A 108 15.16 -3.68 -13.36
C ALA A 108 15.19 -2.23 -13.90
N ASN A 109 15.18 -2.06 -15.22
CA ASN A 109 15.13 -0.75 -15.85
C ASN A 109 13.77 -0.08 -15.63
N LEU A 110 12.65 -0.83 -15.70
CA LEU A 110 11.33 -0.30 -15.39
C LEU A 110 11.21 0.17 -13.94
N ALA A 111 11.65 -0.65 -12.98
CA ALA A 111 11.62 -0.30 -11.56
C ALA A 111 12.50 0.91 -11.24
N SER A 112 13.61 1.09 -11.96
CA SER A 112 14.48 2.26 -11.81
C SER A 112 13.85 3.53 -12.40
N GLY A 113 13.03 3.40 -13.45
CA GLY A 113 12.31 4.53 -14.08
C GLY A 113 11.10 5.02 -13.27
N GLU A 114 10.45 4.14 -12.51
CA GLU A 114 9.33 4.52 -11.63
C GLU A 114 9.79 5.24 -10.35
N ALA A 115 11.04 5.08 -9.92
CA ALA A 115 11.58 5.73 -8.73
C ALA A 115 11.76 7.25 -8.85
N GLN A 116 11.58 7.82 -10.06
CA GLN A 116 11.83 9.23 -10.37
C GLN A 116 10.58 10.04 -10.74
N ALA A 117 9.37 9.51 -10.50
CA ALA A 117 8.07 10.17 -10.77
C ALA A 117 7.10 10.15 -9.58
#